data_AF-A0A535JRS7-F1
#
_entry.id   AF-A0A535JRS7-F1
#
_cell.length_a   1.000
_cell.length_b   1.000
_cell.length_c   1.000
_cell.angle_alpha   90.00
_cell.angle_beta   90.00
_cell.angle_gamma   90.00
#
_symmetry.space_group_name_H-M   'P 1'
#
loop_
_entity.id
_entity.type
_entity.pdbx_description
1 polymer ?
#
loop_
_entity_poly.entity_id
_entity_poly.type
_entity_poly.pdbx_seq_one_letter_code
_entity_poly.pdbx_strand_id
1 'polypeptide(L)'
;MLRTVARVEERPWIMLGLVFFVTCFFGFLVQAAGSAWLRFNDDPIASTYRTTLSYTSALIGDAVLIPLVNVFIVGQLLVWRRRPRVAEVAGALLGSALITGYVHVYQAANALLNWTMMQPYRWTGLGYEHAAFMWAEVGLVLFFWGQVALVAKETPRAILSHRILLVALCGAAFLRLVFGDYGYFG
;
A
#
# COMPACT_ATOMS: atom_id res chain seq x y z
N MET A 1 -17.75 0.89 -26.07
CA MET A 1 -16.72 0.22 -26.90
C MET A 1 -15.39 0.23 -26.15
N LEU A 2 -14.96 -0.92 -25.63
CA LEU A 2 -13.63 -1.10 -25.07
C LEU A 2 -12.63 -0.97 -26.23
N ARG A 3 -11.87 0.12 -26.30
CA ARG A 3 -10.77 0.30 -27.26
C ARG A 3 -9.62 -0.64 -26.86
N THR A 4 -9.68 -1.87 -27.34
CA THR A 4 -8.59 -2.85 -27.28
C THR A 4 -7.51 -2.45 -28.29
N VAL A 5 -6.25 -2.41 -27.88
CA VAL A 5 -5.13 -2.27 -28.81
C VAL A 5 -3.94 -3.11 -28.31
N ALA A 6 -3.29 -3.78 -29.27
CA ALA A 6 -1.97 -4.42 -29.24
C ALA A 6 -0.84 -3.49 -28.72
N ARG A 7 0.34 -3.93 -28.29
CA ARG A 7 1.01 -5.24 -28.23
C ARG A 7 0.97 -5.82 -26.81
N VAL A 8 0.98 -7.15 -26.75
CA VAL A 8 0.95 -7.95 -25.53
C VAL A 8 2.29 -7.81 -24.82
N GLU A 9 2.29 -7.55 -23.51
CA GLU A 9 3.39 -8.02 -22.67
C GLU A 9 3.25 -9.55 -22.61
N GLU A 10 4.09 -10.25 -23.37
CA GLU A 10 4.00 -11.71 -23.60
C GLU A 10 4.11 -12.52 -22.30
N ARG A 11 4.50 -11.87 -21.20
CA ARG A 11 4.86 -12.49 -19.93
C ARG A 11 4.27 -11.70 -18.75
N PRO A 12 2.94 -11.73 -18.53
CA PRO A 12 2.31 -10.98 -17.43
C PRO A 12 2.88 -11.35 -16.05
N TRP A 13 3.45 -12.55 -15.89
CA TRP A 13 4.10 -12.98 -14.66
C TRP A 13 5.37 -12.17 -14.31
N ILE A 14 6.08 -11.60 -15.29
CA ILE A 14 7.25 -10.75 -15.00
C ILE A 14 6.80 -9.47 -14.33
N MET A 15 5.78 -8.81 -14.88
CA MET A 15 5.24 -7.59 -14.29
C MET A 15 4.64 -7.88 -12.90
N LEU A 16 3.89 -8.97 -12.74
CA LEU A 16 3.33 -9.36 -11.44
C LEU A 16 4.44 -9.67 -10.41
N GLY A 17 5.48 -10.38 -10.82
CA GLY A 17 6.65 -10.63 -9.98
C GLY A 17 7.34 -9.32 -9.58
N LEU A 18 7.53 -8.40 -10.52
CA LEU A 18 8.13 -7.09 -10.27
C LEU A 18 7.30 -6.28 -9.28
N VAL A 19 5.98 -6.23 -9.46
CA VAL A 19 5.06 -5.57 -8.52
C VAL A 19 5.20 -6.16 -7.12
N PHE A 20 5.23 -7.50 -7.00
CA PHE A 20 5.45 -8.16 -5.71
C PHE A 20 6.77 -7.74 -5.06
N PHE A 21 7.88 -7.88 -5.78
CA PHE A 21 9.21 -7.59 -5.24
C PHE A 21 9.43 -6.11 -4.90
N VAL A 22 8.94 -5.20 -5.74
CA VAL A 22 9.00 -3.76 -5.47
C VAL A 22 8.18 -3.41 -4.23
N THR A 23 6.98 -3.98 -4.10
CA THR A 23 6.13 -3.75 -2.91
C THR A 23 6.80 -4.31 -1.65
N CYS A 24 7.35 -5.54 -1.69
CA CYS A 24 8.09 -6.09 -0.56
C CYS A 24 9.32 -5.24 -0.20
N PHE A 25 10.02 -4.72 -1.20
CA PHE A 25 11.24 -3.94 -0.98
C PHE A 25 10.95 -2.63 -0.23
N PHE A 26 10.04 -1.80 -0.76
CA PHE A 26 9.71 -0.52 -0.14
C PHE A 26 8.80 -0.68 1.09
N GLY A 27 7.80 -1.56 1.01
CA GLY A 27 6.86 -1.75 2.12
C GLY A 27 7.51 -2.38 3.35
N PHE A 28 8.46 -3.31 3.17
CA PHE A 28 9.01 -4.06 4.29
C PHE A 28 10.54 -3.99 4.40
N LEU A 29 11.29 -4.32 3.34
CA LEU A 29 12.74 -4.52 3.48
C LEU A 29 13.49 -3.25 3.86
N VAL A 30 13.14 -2.10 3.30
CA VAL A 30 13.76 -0.80 3.67
C VAL A 30 13.54 -0.51 5.16
N GLN A 31 12.31 -0.69 5.63
CA GLN A 31 11.95 -0.44 7.03
C GLN A 31 12.55 -1.47 7.99
N ALA A 32 12.55 -2.75 7.62
CA ALA A 32 13.16 -3.82 8.38
C ALA A 32 14.69 -3.64 8.49
N ALA A 33 15.34 -3.27 7.39
CA ALA A 33 16.78 -2.98 7.37
C ALA A 33 17.12 -1.75 8.22
N GLY A 34 16.33 -0.67 8.12
CA GLY A 34 16.49 0.50 8.98
C GLY A 34 16.33 0.16 10.47
N SER A 35 15.30 -0.63 10.81
CA SER A 35 15.08 -1.10 12.17
C SER A 35 16.21 -1.99 12.68
N ALA A 36 16.72 -2.91 11.86
CA ALA A 36 17.84 -3.77 12.22
C ALA A 36 19.14 -2.97 12.38
N TRP A 37 19.38 -1.98 11.53
CA TRP A 37 20.55 -1.11 11.60
C TRP A 37 20.55 -0.27 12.89
N LEU A 38 19.41 0.31 13.28
CA LEU A 38 19.32 1.06 14.55
C LEU A 38 19.61 0.15 15.75
N ARG A 39 19.10 -1.08 15.76
CA ARG A 39 19.39 -2.07 16.82
C ARG A 39 20.85 -2.49 16.84
N PHE A 40 21.46 -2.67 15.67
CA PHE A 40 22.86 -3.07 15.57
C PHE A 40 23.83 -1.99 16.09
N ASN A 41 23.44 -0.71 16.02
CA ASN A 41 24.24 0.40 16.51
C ASN A 41 23.84 0.87 17.92
N ASP A 42 23.03 0.10 18.65
CA ASP A 42 22.50 0.46 19.97
C ASP A 42 21.88 1.87 20.03
N ASP A 43 21.23 2.28 18.94
CA ASP A 43 20.65 3.61 18.83
C ASP A 43 19.48 3.77 19.83
N PRO A 44 19.45 4.83 20.66
CA PRO A 44 18.38 5.08 21.62
C PRO A 44 16.96 5.03 21.01
N ILE A 45 16.81 5.33 19.72
CA ILE A 45 15.54 5.24 19.00
C ILE A 45 14.97 3.84 19.04
N ALA A 46 15.81 2.81 18.86
CA ALA A 46 15.37 1.41 18.82
C ALA A 46 14.91 0.89 20.19
N SER A 47 15.40 1.51 21.28
CA SER A 47 15.02 1.17 22.65
C SER A 47 13.83 2.00 23.18
N THR A 48 13.66 3.21 22.67
CA THR A 48 12.66 4.19 23.15
C THR A 48 11.34 4.12 22.38
N TYR A 49 11.38 3.78 21.09
CA TYR A 49 10.21 3.75 20.22
C TYR A 49 9.93 2.34 19.69
N ARG A 50 8.64 2.02 19.48
CA ARG A 50 8.27 0.81 18.74
C ARG A 50 8.75 0.95 17.29
N THR A 51 9.48 -0.06 16.82
CA THR A 51 10.06 -0.14 15.47
C THR A 51 9.24 -1.08 14.59
N THR A 52 9.41 -1.02 13.27
CA THR A 52 8.64 -1.85 12.30
C THR A 52 8.63 -3.34 12.67
N LEU A 53 9.75 -3.90 13.11
CA LEU A 53 9.83 -5.32 13.49
C LEU A 53 9.03 -5.68 14.76
N SER A 54 8.45 -4.70 15.45
CA SER A 54 7.59 -4.87 16.64
C SER A 54 6.09 -4.84 16.32
N TYR A 55 5.71 -4.68 15.06
CA TYR A 55 4.33 -4.59 14.59
C TYR A 55 3.96 -5.83 13.77
N THR A 56 2.88 -6.50 14.16
CA THR A 56 2.37 -7.67 13.41
C THR A 56 1.83 -7.23 12.05
N SER A 57 1.21 -6.06 11.99
CA SER A 57 0.78 -5.40 10.76
C SER A 57 1.94 -5.09 9.82
N ALA A 58 3.13 -4.78 10.32
CA ALA A 58 4.30 -4.62 9.46
C ALA A 58 4.84 -5.96 8.95
N LEU A 59 4.98 -6.95 9.83
CA LEU A 59 5.52 -8.27 9.47
C LEU A 59 4.59 -9.05 8.52
N ILE A 60 3.29 -9.00 8.75
CA ILE A 60 2.31 -9.75 7.95
C ILE A 60 1.70 -8.86 6.87
N GLY A 61 1.35 -7.62 7.23
CA GLY A 61 0.76 -6.68 6.29
C GLY A 61 1.74 -6.27 5.21
N ASP A 62 2.80 -5.57 5.59
CA ASP A 62 3.71 -4.97 4.60
C ASP A 62 4.58 -6.00 3.88
N ALA A 63 4.99 -7.08 4.56
CA ALA A 63 5.83 -8.11 3.94
C ALA A 63 5.03 -9.11 3.07
N VAL A 64 3.74 -9.30 3.34
CA VAL A 64 2.95 -10.38 2.69
C VAL A 64 1.64 -9.86 2.10
N LEU A 65 0.75 -9.27 2.91
CA LEU A 65 -0.60 -8.93 2.45
C LEU A 65 -0.58 -7.83 1.38
N ILE A 66 0.14 -6.73 1.58
CA ILE A 66 0.20 -5.62 0.61
C ILE A 66 0.81 -6.07 -0.73
N PRO A 67 1.97 -6.77 -0.76
CA PRO A 67 2.52 -7.32 -2.01
C PRO A 67 1.54 -8.24 -2.75
N LEU A 68 0.82 -9.11 -2.04
CA LEU A 68 -0.18 -9.98 -2.65
C LEU A 68 -1.39 -9.22 -3.18
N VAL A 69 -1.89 -8.23 -2.43
CA VAL A 69 -2.98 -7.35 -2.86
C VAL A 69 -2.60 -6.63 -4.15
N ASN A 70 -1.39 -6.10 -4.24
CA ASN A 70 -0.91 -5.41 -5.43
C ASN A 70 -0.84 -6.33 -6.64
N VAL A 71 -0.39 -7.58 -6.46
CA VAL A 71 -0.44 -8.60 -7.51
C VAL A 71 -1.88 -8.89 -7.96
N PHE A 72 -2.83 -9.00 -7.03
CA PHE A 72 -4.24 -9.23 -7.38
C PHE A 72 -4.87 -8.03 -8.09
N ILE A 73 -4.58 -6.81 -7.64
CA ILE A 73 -5.00 -5.55 -8.27
C ILE A 73 -4.48 -5.51 -9.71
N VAL A 74 -3.16 -5.58 -9.89
CA VAL A 74 -2.54 -5.46 -11.21
C VAL A 74 -2.97 -6.61 -12.11
N GLY A 75 -3.05 -7.83 -11.58
CA GLY A 75 -3.56 -8.98 -12.31
C GLY A 75 -5.01 -8.80 -12.79
N GLN A 76 -5.88 -8.18 -11.99
CA GLN A 76 -7.25 -7.88 -12.40
C GLN A 76 -7.30 -6.75 -13.44
N LEU A 77 -6.49 -5.70 -13.29
CA LEU A 77 -6.38 -4.62 -14.27
C LEU A 77 -5.90 -5.14 -15.64
N LEU A 78 -4.95 -6.08 -15.64
CA LEU A 78 -4.48 -6.78 -16.84
C LEU A 78 -5.55 -7.67 -17.50
N VAL A 79 -6.53 -8.16 -16.75
CA VAL A 79 -7.66 -8.92 -17.32
C VAL A 79 -8.61 -7.98 -18.05
N TRP A 80 -8.93 -6.83 -17.45
CA TRP A 80 -9.83 -5.86 -18.06
C TRP A 80 -9.19 -5.09 -19.22
N ARG A 81 -7.86 -4.90 -19.18
CA ARG A 81 -7.09 -4.21 -20.24
C ARG A 81 -7.67 -2.86 -20.64
N ARG A 82 -8.32 -2.18 -19.70
CA ARG A 82 -8.87 -0.85 -19.94
C ARG A 82 -7.72 0.12 -20.12
N ARG A 83 -7.87 1.03 -21.08
CA ARG A 83 -7.00 2.19 -21.23
C ARG A 83 -7.52 3.28 -20.30
N PRO A 84 -6.85 3.55 -19.17
CA PRO A 84 -7.35 4.56 -18.26
C PRO A 84 -7.26 5.95 -18.90
N ARG A 85 -8.22 6.80 -18.54
CA ARG A 85 -8.15 8.22 -18.90
C ARG A 85 -7.18 8.92 -17.95
N VAL A 86 -6.57 10.01 -18.39
CA VAL A 86 -5.68 10.84 -17.55
C VAL A 86 -6.39 11.27 -16.27
N ALA A 87 -7.67 11.63 -16.34
CA ALA A 87 -8.47 12.02 -15.17
C ALA A 87 -8.63 10.88 -14.15
N GLU A 88 -8.67 9.62 -14.58
CA GLU A 88 -8.79 8.46 -13.68
C GLU A 88 -7.48 8.25 -12.90
N VAL A 89 -6.34 8.41 -13.58
CA VAL A 89 -5.01 8.32 -12.94
C VAL A 89 -4.77 9.53 -12.03
N ALA A 90 -4.98 10.74 -12.55
CA ALA A 90 -4.77 11.98 -11.80
C ALA A 90 -5.69 12.05 -10.57
N GLY A 91 -6.95 11.66 -10.71
CA GLY A 91 -7.89 11.60 -9.59
C GLY A 91 -7.43 10.67 -8.47
N ALA A 92 -6.91 9.49 -8.81
CA ALA A 92 -6.36 8.55 -7.84
C ALA A 92 -5.07 9.07 -7.17
N LEU A 93 -4.17 9.69 -7.93
CA LEU A 93 -2.93 10.28 -7.38
C LEU A 93 -3.20 11.49 -6.47
N LEU A 94 -4.16 12.34 -6.84
CA LEU A 94 -4.58 13.48 -6.00
C LEU A 94 -5.31 13.00 -4.74
N GLY A 95 -6.24 12.06 -4.89
CA GLY A 95 -6.95 11.47 -3.76
C GLY A 95 -6.00 10.80 -2.76
N SER A 96 -5.02 10.05 -3.26
CA SER A 96 -4.01 9.42 -2.41
C SER A 96 -3.08 10.41 -1.73
N ALA A 97 -2.68 11.49 -2.42
CA ALA A 97 -1.88 12.56 -1.81
C ALA A 97 -2.65 13.24 -0.67
N LEU A 98 -3.93 13.52 -0.85
CA LEU A 98 -4.80 14.10 0.17
C LEU A 98 -4.94 13.17 1.38
N ILE A 99 -5.23 11.88 1.17
CA ILE A 99 -5.36 10.89 2.24
C ILE A 99 -4.04 10.75 3.00
N THR A 100 -2.93 10.59 2.27
CA THR A 100 -1.60 10.43 2.87
C THR A 100 -1.23 11.66 3.69
N GLY A 101 -1.39 12.85 3.13
CA GLY A 101 -1.13 14.11 3.82
C GLY A 101 -2.00 14.26 5.07
N TYR A 102 -3.30 13.97 4.98
CA TYR A 102 -4.21 14.01 6.12
C TYR A 102 -3.77 13.08 7.25
N VAL A 103 -3.43 11.83 6.94
CA VAL A 103 -2.99 10.85 7.95
C VAL A 103 -1.69 11.28 8.63
N HIS A 104 -0.73 11.82 7.87
CA HIS A 104 0.55 12.31 8.44
C HIS A 104 0.35 13.56 9.30
N VAL A 105 -0.49 14.51 8.85
CA VAL A 105 -0.84 15.68 9.67
C VAL A 105 -1.58 15.25 10.94
N TYR A 106 -2.49 14.29 10.85
CA TYR A 106 -3.19 13.73 12.00
C TYR A 106 -2.22 13.06 12.97
N GLN A 107 -1.27 12.27 12.47
CA GLN A 107 -0.22 11.64 13.26
C GLN A 107 0.58 12.70 14.05
N ALA A 108 1.03 13.76 13.36
CA ALA A 108 1.79 14.85 13.95
C ALA A 108 0.98 15.66 14.98
N ALA A 109 -0.26 16.00 14.65
CA ALA A 109 -1.14 16.80 15.50
C ALA A 109 -1.51 16.09 16.81
N ASN A 110 -1.58 14.76 16.80
CA ASN A 110 -1.89 13.94 17.99
C ASN A 110 -0.64 13.38 18.67
N ALA A 111 0.55 13.81 18.28
CA ALA A 111 1.83 13.32 18.82
C ALA A 111 1.91 11.78 18.87
N LEU A 112 1.46 11.12 17.79
CA LEU A 112 1.58 9.67 17.63
C LEU A 112 3.03 9.33 17.22
N LEU A 113 3.94 9.48 18.18
CA LEU A 113 5.38 9.36 17.98
C LEU A 113 5.79 7.90 17.79
N ASN A 114 6.76 7.71 16.90
CA ASN A 114 7.40 6.43 16.66
C ASN A 114 8.80 6.68 16.06
N TRP A 115 9.49 5.59 15.70
CA TRP A 115 10.82 5.66 15.11
C TRP A 115 10.88 6.37 13.73
N THR A 116 9.74 6.55 13.05
CA THR A 116 9.65 7.32 11.80
C THR A 116 9.28 8.79 12.00
N MET A 117 8.77 9.16 13.18
CA MET A 117 8.46 10.53 13.59
C MET A 117 8.71 10.71 15.10
N MET A 118 9.92 11.12 15.46
CA MET A 118 10.35 11.21 16.86
C MET A 118 9.84 12.48 17.57
N GLN A 119 9.47 13.50 16.80
CA GLN A 119 8.90 14.76 17.30
C GLN A 119 7.75 15.17 16.36
N PRO A 120 6.72 15.89 16.85
CA PRO A 120 5.64 16.37 16.00
C PRO A 120 6.19 17.15 14.80
N TYR A 121 5.67 16.83 13.60
CA TYR A 121 6.07 17.44 12.33
C TYR A 121 7.54 17.22 11.90
N ARG A 122 8.24 16.28 12.52
CA ARG A 122 9.63 15.93 12.20
C ARG A 122 9.76 14.45 11.92
N TRP A 123 9.65 14.09 10.65
CA TRP A 123 9.86 12.73 10.17
C TRP A 123 11.34 12.46 9.90
N THR A 124 11.75 11.22 10.13
CA THR A 124 13.07 10.73 9.73
C THR A 124 13.08 10.42 8.22
N GLY A 125 14.25 10.12 7.66
CA GLY A 125 14.34 9.67 6.26
C GLY A 125 13.45 8.46 5.97
N LEU A 126 13.36 7.52 6.92
CA LEU A 126 12.48 6.35 6.84
C LEU A 126 11.00 6.71 6.95
N GLY A 127 10.66 7.80 7.65
CA GLY A 127 9.29 8.33 7.65
C GLY A 127 8.89 8.97 6.34
N TYR A 128 9.78 9.71 5.68
CA TYR A 128 9.51 10.24 4.34
C TYR A 128 9.42 9.15 3.27
N GLU A 129 10.27 8.13 3.37
CA GLU A 129 10.19 6.95 2.52
C GLU A 129 8.84 6.23 2.70
N HIS A 130 8.44 5.97 3.96
CA HIS A 130 7.14 5.37 4.27
C HIS A 130 5.98 6.20 3.71
N ALA A 131 6.04 7.53 3.85
CA ALA A 131 5.01 8.43 3.34
C ALA A 131 4.89 8.33 1.81
N ALA A 132 6.01 8.25 1.10
CA ALA A 132 6.03 8.08 -0.35
C ALA A 132 5.50 6.70 -0.78
N PHE A 133 5.86 5.64 -0.06
CA PHE A 133 5.32 4.31 -0.26
C PHE A 133 3.79 4.29 -0.06
N MET A 134 3.30 4.80 1.08
CA MET A 134 1.87 4.87 1.37
C MET A 134 1.09 5.70 0.35
N TRP A 135 1.67 6.78 -0.15
CA TRP A 135 1.06 7.56 -1.23
C TRP A 135 0.88 6.72 -2.50
N ALA A 136 1.91 5.97 -2.91
CA ALA A 136 1.83 5.09 -4.08
C ALA A 136 0.81 3.95 -3.87
N GLU A 137 0.83 3.31 -2.71
CA GLU A 137 -0.08 2.21 -2.34
C GLU A 137 -1.55 2.66 -2.34
N VAL A 138 -1.86 3.76 -1.64
CA VAL A 138 -3.22 4.33 -1.62
C VAL A 138 -3.61 4.76 -3.04
N GLY A 139 -2.68 5.29 -3.82
CA GLY A 139 -2.91 5.66 -5.22
C GLY A 139 -3.35 4.46 -6.07
N LEU A 140 -2.64 3.34 -5.96
CA LEU A 140 -2.97 2.10 -6.67
C LEU A 140 -4.33 1.55 -6.23
N VAL A 141 -4.62 1.53 -4.93
CA VAL A 141 -5.89 1.06 -4.37
C VAL A 141 -7.06 1.93 -4.84
N LEU A 142 -6.93 3.27 -4.77
CA LEU A 142 -7.97 4.19 -5.25
C LEU A 142 -8.19 4.06 -6.75
N PHE A 143 -7.11 3.95 -7.52
CA PHE A 143 -7.20 3.75 -8.96
C PHE A 143 -7.95 2.45 -9.26
N PHE A 144 -7.59 1.35 -8.61
CA PHE A 144 -8.25 0.05 -8.77
C PHE A 144 -9.74 0.11 -8.46
N TRP A 145 -10.14 0.64 -7.31
CA TRP A 145 -11.56 0.74 -6.96
C TRP A 145 -12.33 1.68 -7.89
N GLY A 146 -11.69 2.74 -8.39
CA GLY A 146 -12.24 3.56 -9.47
C GLY A 146 -12.49 2.76 -10.76
N GLN A 147 -11.55 1.89 -11.15
CA GLN A 147 -11.73 0.98 -12.28
C GLN A 147 -12.84 -0.05 -12.02
N VAL A 148 -12.92 -0.61 -10.80
CA VAL A 148 -14.00 -1.53 -10.40
C VAL A 148 -15.37 -0.84 -10.53
N ALA A 149 -15.53 0.39 -10.04
CA ALA A 149 -16.79 1.13 -10.12
C ALA A 149 -17.24 1.37 -11.57
N LEU A 150 -16.30 1.75 -12.43
CA LEU A 150 -16.57 1.95 -13.86
C LEU A 150 -16.91 0.63 -14.58
N VAL A 151 -16.16 -0.45 -14.31
CA VAL A 151 -16.45 -1.77 -14.90
C VAL A 151 -17.77 -2.32 -14.38
N ALA A 152 -18.11 -2.12 -13.11
CA ALA A 152 -19.40 -2.52 -12.55
C ALA A 152 -20.56 -1.84 -13.28
N LYS A 153 -20.41 -0.57 -13.63
CA LYS A 153 -21.41 0.19 -14.39
C LYS A 153 -21.57 -0.31 -15.83
N GLU A 154 -20.47 -0.66 -16.49
CA GLU A 154 -20.49 -1.08 -17.90
C GLU A 154 -20.80 -2.58 -18.09
N THR A 155 -20.31 -3.42 -17.19
CA THR A 155 -20.42 -4.89 -17.26
C THR A 155 -20.40 -5.51 -15.86
N PRO A 156 -21.53 -5.50 -15.13
CA PRO A 156 -21.59 -5.90 -13.71
C PRO A 156 -21.04 -7.30 -13.41
N ARG A 157 -21.18 -8.26 -14.32
CA ARG A 157 -20.65 -9.62 -14.11
C ARG A 157 -19.12 -9.68 -14.13
N ALA A 158 -18.45 -8.71 -14.77
CA ALA A 158 -16.99 -8.69 -14.89
C ALA A 158 -16.27 -8.34 -13.59
N ILE A 159 -16.99 -7.87 -12.57
CA ILE A 159 -16.44 -7.63 -11.21
C ILE A 159 -16.58 -8.87 -10.31
N LEU A 160 -17.25 -9.93 -10.75
CA LEU A 160 -17.31 -11.20 -10.03
C LEU A 160 -16.01 -11.98 -10.28
N SER A 161 -14.94 -11.57 -9.60
CA SER A 161 -13.60 -12.15 -9.74
C SER A 161 -13.04 -12.54 -8.37
N HIS A 162 -12.42 -13.71 -8.31
CA HIS A 162 -11.67 -14.15 -7.12
C HIS A 162 -10.57 -13.15 -6.75
N ARG A 163 -9.95 -12.46 -7.72
CA ARG A 163 -8.92 -11.44 -7.44
C ARG A 163 -9.49 -10.25 -6.68
N ILE A 164 -10.68 -9.78 -7.07
CA ILE A 164 -11.35 -8.65 -6.40
C ILE A 164 -11.76 -9.06 -4.99
N LEU A 165 -12.28 -10.28 -4.82
CA LEU A 165 -12.57 -10.84 -3.50
C LEU A 165 -11.32 -10.91 -2.63
N LEU A 166 -10.20 -11.41 -3.16
CA LEU A 166 -8.93 -11.49 -2.44
C LEU A 166 -8.39 -10.11 -2.06
N VAL A 167 -8.52 -9.10 -2.93
CA VAL A 167 -8.18 -7.71 -2.57
C VAL A 167 -9.00 -7.24 -1.37
N ALA A 168 -10.32 -7.48 -1.38
CA ALA A 168 -11.19 -7.10 -0.27
C ALA A 168 -10.86 -7.85 1.03
N LEU A 169 -10.64 -9.17 0.95
CA LEU A 169 -10.31 -10.01 2.11
C LEU A 169 -8.95 -9.67 2.71
N CYS A 170 -7.92 -9.51 1.87
CA CYS A 170 -6.59 -9.13 2.33
C CYS A 170 -6.59 -7.70 2.89
N GLY A 171 -7.32 -6.76 2.28
CA GLY A 171 -7.50 -5.41 2.81
C GLY A 171 -8.19 -5.41 4.18
N ALA A 172 -9.26 -6.20 4.35
CA ALA A 172 -9.93 -6.36 5.63
C ALA A 172 -9.02 -7.00 6.69
N ALA A 173 -8.26 -8.03 6.31
CA ALA A 173 -7.27 -8.67 7.18
C ALA A 173 -6.18 -7.68 7.61
N PHE A 174 -5.67 -6.87 6.67
CA PHE A 174 -4.67 -5.84 6.96
C PHE A 174 -5.22 -4.79 7.93
N LEU A 175 -6.41 -4.25 7.67
CA LEU A 175 -7.05 -3.29 8.58
C LEU A 175 -7.24 -3.86 9.98
N ARG A 176 -7.63 -5.14 10.08
CA ARG A 176 -7.74 -5.84 11.38
C ARG A 176 -6.38 -5.89 12.10
N LEU A 177 -5.29 -6.22 11.39
CA LEU A 177 -3.96 -6.26 11.98
C LEU A 177 -3.50 -4.87 12.46
N VAL A 178 -3.72 -3.84 11.65
CA VAL A 178 -3.41 -2.44 12.00
C VAL A 178 -4.17 -2.06 13.26
N PHE A 179 -5.50 -2.22 13.27
CA PHE A 179 -6.29 -1.87 14.44
C PHE A 179 -5.92 -2.67 15.70
N GLY A 180 -5.55 -3.94 15.55
CA GLY A 180 -5.04 -4.76 16.66
C GLY A 180 -3.72 -4.23 17.21
N ASP A 181 -2.76 -3.88 16.36
CA ASP A 181 -1.46 -3.33 16.77
C ASP A 181 -1.57 -1.98 17.50
N TYR A 182 -2.60 -1.19 17.17
CA TYR A 182 -2.94 0.08 17.83
C TYR A 182 -3.91 -0.07 19.01
N GLY A 183 -4.28 -1.30 19.38
CA GLY A 183 -5.07 -1.59 20.59
C GLY A 183 -6.56 -1.28 20.48
N TYR A 184 -7.10 -1.14 19.27
CA TYR A 184 -8.54 -0.91 19.07
C TYR A 184 -9.38 -2.18 19.26
N PHE A 185 -8.76 -3.35 19.20
CA PHE A 185 -9.38 -4.64 19.48
C PHE A 185 -8.46 -5.47 20.37
N GLY A 186 -9.02 -6.02 21.46
CA GLY A 186 -8.38 -6.99 22.35
C GLY A 186 -8.80 -8.42 22.01
#